data_AF-A0A2S0KN34-F1
#
_entry.id   AF-A0A2S0KN34-F1
#
_cell.length_a   1.000
_cell.length_b   1.000
_cell.length_c   1.000
_cell.angle_alpha   90.00
_cell.angle_beta   90.00
_cell.angle_gamma   90.00
#
_symmetry.space_group_name_H-M   'P 1'
#
loop_
_entity.id
_entity.type
_entity.pdbx_description
1 polymer ?
#
loop_
_entity_poly.entity_id
_entity_poly.type
_entity_poly.pdbx_seq_one_letter_code
_entity_poly.pdbx_strand_id
1 'polypeptide(L)'
;MEYKDIRENLEEMMNDNYKDFIKALVSIEKGVNDEKALEEVYVLFMIKDTTGLLNDDFDYMIDDMKEQGKIVENTNELEEKDDLINLVGNIAGKLENLERENANGEKFKVSNFSIVSKDDDGNKVYTNCSAYGDKTKDIENLKQGDFVKIFGQVKTSIDNNGKEHKNVRILSSKLLKAKEQVKSQDKDKKSILGQIKSFKTDDKAKSNKKDHSKGAER
;
A
#
# COMPACT_ATOMS: atom_id res chain seq x y z
N MET A 1 -20.66 25.85 -23.57
CA MET A 1 -20.45 26.08 -22.13
C MET A 1 -19.15 25.40 -21.80
N GLU A 2 -18.19 26.10 -21.19
CA GLU A 2 -16.89 25.51 -20.84
C GLU A 2 -17.08 24.54 -19.66
N TYR A 3 -16.13 23.61 -19.46
CA TYR A 3 -16.20 22.65 -18.36
C TYR A 3 -16.45 23.30 -17.00
N LYS A 4 -15.77 24.43 -16.73
CA LYS A 4 -15.88 25.15 -15.45
C LYS A 4 -17.30 25.68 -15.22
N ASP A 5 -17.89 26.29 -16.24
CA ASP A 5 -19.25 26.82 -16.18
C ASP A 5 -20.27 25.70 -15.95
N ILE A 6 -20.10 24.56 -16.64
CA ILE A 6 -20.96 23.38 -16.46
C ILE A 6 -20.82 22.87 -15.03
N ARG A 7 -19.59 22.74 -14.52
CA ARG A 7 -19.33 22.26 -13.17
C ARG A 7 -19.95 23.18 -12.12
N GLU A 8 -19.77 24.49 -12.23
CA GLU A 8 -20.32 25.48 -11.30
C GLU A 8 -21.86 25.42 -11.28
N ASN A 9 -22.49 25.36 -12.44
CA ASN A 9 -23.95 25.19 -12.53
C ASN A 9 -24.42 23.86 -11.89
N LEU A 10 -23.68 22.77 -12.09
CA LEU A 10 -24.02 21.48 -11.47
C LEU A 10 -23.79 21.52 -9.95
N GLU A 11 -22.75 22.18 -9.46
CA GLU A 11 -22.49 22.37 -8.02
C GLU A 11 -23.62 23.17 -7.36
N GLU A 12 -24.11 24.25 -7.99
CA GLU A 12 -25.28 25.01 -7.53
C GLU A 12 -26.53 24.12 -7.47
N MET A 13 -26.81 23.36 -8.54
CA MET A 13 -27.96 22.45 -8.58
C MET A 13 -27.86 21.33 -7.52
N MET A 14 -26.66 20.80 -7.27
CA MET A 14 -26.43 19.79 -6.24
C MET A 14 -26.68 20.33 -4.82
N ASN A 15 -26.31 21.58 -4.56
CA ASN A 15 -26.42 22.18 -3.23
C ASN A 15 -27.82 22.74 -2.95
N ASP A 16 -28.40 23.45 -3.92
CA ASP A 16 -29.63 24.22 -3.72
C ASP A 16 -30.88 23.47 -4.17
N ASN A 17 -30.75 22.50 -5.09
CA ASN A 17 -31.87 21.72 -5.58
C ASN A 17 -31.52 20.24 -5.85
N TYR A 18 -30.93 19.59 -4.85
CA TYR A 18 -30.45 18.21 -4.95
C TYR A 18 -31.51 17.23 -5.47
N LYS A 19 -32.74 17.34 -4.99
CA LYS A 19 -33.83 16.42 -5.36
C LYS A 19 -34.15 16.49 -6.86
N ASP A 20 -34.36 17.68 -7.40
CA ASP A 20 -34.67 17.81 -8.82
C ASP A 20 -33.45 17.56 -9.70
N PHE A 21 -32.24 17.87 -9.19
CA PHE A 21 -30.99 17.48 -9.84
C PHE A 21 -30.90 15.97 -10.06
N ILE A 22 -31.13 15.16 -9.02
CA ILE A 22 -31.12 13.69 -9.13
C ILE A 22 -32.22 13.18 -10.06
N LYS A 23 -33.45 13.68 -9.94
CA LYS A 23 -34.56 13.29 -10.84
C LYS A 23 -34.23 13.61 -12.30
N ALA A 24 -33.68 14.79 -12.58
CA ALA A 24 -33.27 15.19 -13.93
C ALA A 24 -32.15 14.30 -14.47
N LEU A 25 -31.14 13.98 -13.66
CA LEU A 25 -30.05 13.09 -14.05
C LEU A 25 -30.57 11.69 -14.42
N VAL A 26 -31.43 11.11 -13.58
CA VAL A 26 -32.04 9.80 -13.83
C VAL A 26 -32.95 9.83 -15.06
N SER A 27 -33.73 10.91 -15.22
CA SER A 27 -34.61 11.12 -16.37
C SER A 27 -33.83 11.06 -17.68
N ILE A 28 -32.71 11.78 -17.75
CA ILE A 28 -31.84 11.84 -18.93
C ILE A 28 -31.16 10.48 -19.17
N GLU A 29 -30.54 9.91 -18.13
CA GLU A 29 -29.76 8.67 -18.24
C GLU A 29 -30.63 7.44 -18.59
N LYS A 30 -31.86 7.40 -18.08
CA LYS A 30 -32.78 6.26 -18.28
C LYS A 30 -33.87 6.52 -19.31
N GLY A 31 -33.96 7.74 -19.86
CA GLY A 31 -34.99 8.13 -20.81
C GLY A 31 -36.41 8.14 -20.20
N VAL A 32 -36.54 8.41 -18.90
CA VAL A 32 -37.83 8.40 -18.17
C VAL A 32 -38.27 9.84 -17.94
N ASN A 33 -39.44 10.23 -18.46
CA ASN A 33 -39.98 11.59 -18.30
C ASN A 33 -41.17 11.68 -17.33
N ASP A 34 -41.60 10.55 -16.75
CA ASP A 34 -42.70 10.52 -15.79
C ASP A 34 -42.23 11.04 -14.42
N GLU A 35 -42.70 12.22 -14.06
CA GLU A 35 -42.32 12.91 -12.83
C GLU A 35 -42.70 12.12 -11.56
N LYS A 36 -43.82 11.38 -11.57
CA LYS A 36 -44.23 10.56 -10.41
C LYS A 36 -43.32 9.36 -10.26
N ALA A 37 -42.95 8.71 -11.37
CA ALA A 37 -42.00 7.61 -11.33
C ALA A 37 -40.61 8.07 -10.86
N LEU A 38 -40.16 9.25 -11.30
CA LEU A 38 -38.89 9.84 -10.87
C LEU A 38 -38.92 10.21 -9.38
N GLU A 39 -40.06 10.69 -8.87
CA GLU A 39 -40.25 10.97 -7.45
C GLU A 39 -40.11 9.69 -6.60
N GLU A 40 -40.73 8.58 -7.02
CA GLU A 40 -40.59 7.28 -6.33
C GLU A 40 -39.15 6.76 -6.38
N VAL A 41 -38.48 6.87 -7.53
CA VAL A 41 -37.06 6.47 -7.68
C VAL A 41 -36.16 7.28 -6.76
N TYR A 42 -36.39 8.59 -6.65
CA TYR A 42 -35.63 9.45 -5.72
C TYR A 42 -35.82 9.03 -4.27
N VAL A 43 -37.06 8.76 -3.84
CA VAL A 43 -37.34 8.29 -2.46
C VAL A 43 -36.64 6.96 -2.20
N LEU A 44 -36.68 6.02 -3.15
CA LEU A 44 -35.97 4.73 -3.02
C LEU A 44 -34.45 4.89 -2.99
N PHE A 45 -33.90 5.83 -3.76
CA PHE A 45 -32.49 6.19 -3.74
C PHE A 45 -32.07 6.71 -2.36
N MET A 46 -32.83 7.63 -1.76
CA MET A 46 -32.53 8.18 -0.43
C MET A 46 -32.65 7.16 0.72
N ILE A 47 -33.47 6.12 0.56
CA ILE A 47 -33.63 5.05 1.57
C ILE A 47 -32.50 4.03 1.51
N LYS A 48 -31.88 3.84 0.34
CA LYS A 48 -30.84 2.83 0.12
C LYS A 48 -29.46 3.46 0.19
N ASP A 49 -28.80 3.32 1.33
CA ASP A 49 -27.40 3.73 1.57
C ASP A 49 -26.37 3.08 0.63
N THR A 50 -26.78 2.13 -0.22
CA THR A 50 -25.90 1.39 -1.14
C THR A 50 -25.95 1.85 -2.59
N THR A 51 -26.73 2.88 -2.93
CA THR A 51 -26.89 3.30 -4.34
C THR A 51 -26.01 4.51 -4.65
N GLY A 52 -24.84 4.28 -5.25
CA GLY A 52 -24.04 5.34 -5.84
C GLY A 52 -24.63 5.82 -7.18
N LEU A 53 -24.47 7.11 -7.51
CA LEU A 53 -24.86 7.67 -8.81
C LEU A 53 -23.82 7.40 -9.90
N LEU A 54 -22.56 7.30 -9.50
CA LEU A 54 -21.44 7.01 -10.36
C LEU A 54 -21.13 5.52 -10.29
N ASN A 55 -20.54 5.01 -11.36
CA ASN A 55 -19.98 3.66 -11.36
C ASN A 55 -18.69 3.66 -10.53
N ASP A 56 -18.58 2.71 -9.58
CA ASP A 56 -17.39 2.47 -8.76
C ASP A 56 -16.11 2.29 -9.59
N ASP A 57 -16.21 1.91 -10.87
CA ASP A 57 -15.07 1.86 -11.80
C ASP A 57 -14.35 3.21 -11.96
N PHE A 58 -15.07 4.34 -11.83
CA PHE A 58 -14.48 5.67 -11.91
C PHE A 58 -13.53 5.95 -10.75
N ASP A 59 -13.78 5.39 -9.56
CA ASP A 59 -12.92 5.58 -8.40
C ASP A 59 -11.54 4.97 -8.68
N TYR A 60 -11.50 3.74 -9.20
CA TYR A 60 -10.25 3.09 -9.60
C TYR A 60 -9.52 3.84 -10.71
N MET A 61 -10.24 4.42 -11.68
CA MET A 61 -9.63 5.22 -12.75
C MET A 61 -9.06 6.54 -12.24
N ILE A 62 -9.77 7.22 -11.32
CA ILE A 62 -9.30 8.45 -10.69
C ILE A 62 -8.10 8.16 -9.80
N ASP A 63 -8.12 7.07 -9.04
CA ASP A 63 -7.00 6.63 -8.22
C ASP A 63 -5.76 6.31 -9.07
N ASP A 64 -5.91 5.58 -10.18
CA ASP A 64 -4.80 5.34 -11.13
C ASP A 64 -4.27 6.65 -11.75
N MET A 65 -5.15 7.60 -12.08
CA MET A 65 -4.72 8.91 -12.59
C MET A 65 -4.04 9.78 -11.52
N LYS A 66 -4.45 9.68 -10.25
CA LYS A 66 -3.78 10.30 -9.09
C LYS A 66 -2.42 9.66 -8.87
N GLU A 67 -2.32 8.33 -8.88
CA GLU A 67 -1.08 7.56 -8.78
C GLU A 67 -0.09 7.87 -9.92
N GLN A 68 -0.59 8.17 -11.12
CA GLN A 68 0.21 8.60 -12.28
C GLN A 68 0.55 10.10 -12.28
N GLY A 69 0.09 10.87 -11.30
CA GLY A 69 0.33 12.31 -11.19
C GLY A 69 -0.37 13.15 -12.25
N LYS A 70 -1.41 12.61 -12.91
CA LYS A 70 -2.21 13.30 -13.94
C LYS A 70 -3.30 14.18 -13.32
N ILE A 71 -3.72 13.88 -12.10
CA ILE A 71 -4.68 14.65 -11.32
C ILE A 71 -3.95 15.18 -10.08
N VAL A 72 -3.94 16.50 -9.90
CA VAL A 72 -3.42 17.18 -8.71
C VAL A 72 -4.61 17.85 -8.02
N GLU A 73 -4.96 17.42 -6.81
CA GLU A 73 -6.03 18.06 -6.05
C GLU A 73 -5.46 19.27 -5.29
N ASN A 74 -5.99 20.47 -5.57
CA ASN A 74 -5.72 21.65 -4.77
C ASN A 74 -6.60 21.61 -3.50
N THR A 75 -6.11 20.95 -2.47
CA THR A 75 -6.61 21.06 -1.10
C THR A 75 -5.51 21.64 -0.23
N ASN A 76 -5.53 22.96 -0.04
CA ASN A 76 -4.76 23.60 1.02
C ASN A 76 -5.41 23.27 2.36
N GLU A 77 -4.84 22.32 3.12
CA GLU A 77 -4.56 22.45 4.56
C GLU A 77 -3.86 21.18 5.07
N LEU A 78 -2.62 21.39 5.53
CA LEU A 78 -1.65 20.44 6.10
C LEU A 78 -0.89 19.56 5.10
N GLU A 79 0.40 19.89 4.95
CA GLU A 79 1.42 19.04 4.35
C GLU A 79 1.37 17.62 4.95
N GLU A 80 0.88 16.65 4.19
CA GLU A 80 1.39 15.28 4.26
C GLU A 80 1.83 14.89 2.86
N LYS A 81 3.16 14.91 2.65
CA LYS A 81 3.78 14.37 1.45
C LYS A 81 3.24 12.97 1.18
N ASP A 82 2.93 12.70 -0.09
CA ASP A 82 2.71 11.37 -0.63
C ASP A 82 3.98 10.51 -0.51
N ASP A 83 4.29 10.06 0.70
CA ASP A 83 5.31 9.05 0.94
C ASP A 83 4.62 7.67 0.87
N LEU A 84 4.06 7.34 -0.29
CA LEU A 84 3.71 5.96 -0.62
C LEU A 84 5.01 5.17 -0.73
N ILE A 85 5.12 4.09 0.02
CA ILE A 85 6.35 3.29 0.09
C ILE A 85 6.10 1.82 -0.18
N ASN A 86 7.12 1.18 -0.75
CA ASN A 86 7.24 -0.26 -0.83
C ASN A 86 8.27 -0.74 0.18
N LEU A 87 7.83 -1.50 1.18
CA LEU A 87 8.70 -2.14 2.15
C LEU A 87 8.85 -3.61 1.82
N VAL A 88 10.10 -4.08 1.78
CA VAL A 88 10.40 -5.50 1.66
C VAL A 88 11.29 -5.88 2.83
N GLY A 89 10.85 -6.84 3.62
CA GLY A 89 11.56 -7.20 4.84
C GLY A 89 10.92 -8.34 5.59
N ASN A 90 11.48 -8.65 6.76
CA ASN A 90 10.94 -9.68 7.63
C ASN A 90 10.05 -9.07 8.71
N ILE A 91 8.99 -9.75 9.11
CA ILE A 91 8.19 -9.32 10.26
C ILE A 91 9.00 -9.47 11.54
N ALA A 92 9.15 -8.37 12.26
CA ALA A 92 9.76 -8.29 13.57
C ALA A 92 8.68 -8.36 14.66
N GLY A 93 8.84 -9.30 15.59
CA GLY A 93 7.86 -9.52 16.65
C GLY A 93 6.58 -10.22 16.19
N LYS A 94 5.61 -10.32 17.10
CA LYS A 94 4.27 -10.84 16.82
C LYS A 94 3.35 -9.68 16.44
N LEU A 95 2.33 -9.97 15.63
CA LEU A 95 1.26 -9.00 15.36
C LEU A 95 0.47 -8.74 16.64
N GLU A 96 0.22 -7.47 16.94
CA GLU A 96 -0.63 -7.01 18.01
C GLU A 96 -1.98 -6.58 17.43
N ASN A 97 -3.04 -7.32 17.76
CA ASN A 97 -4.40 -7.04 17.31
C ASN A 97 -5.16 -6.30 18.40
N LEU A 98 -5.70 -5.14 18.04
CA LEU A 98 -6.42 -4.23 18.93
C LEU A 98 -7.79 -3.92 18.32
N GLU A 99 -8.74 -3.58 19.17
CA GLU A 99 -10.02 -3.00 18.77
C GLU A 99 -10.01 -1.52 19.17
N ARG A 100 -10.38 -0.65 18.23
CA ARG A 100 -10.38 0.81 18.37
C ARG A 100 -11.78 1.32 18.05
N GLU A 101 -12.10 2.51 18.53
CA GLU A 101 -13.36 3.17 18.29
C GLU A 101 -13.11 4.47 17.51
N ASN A 102 -13.92 4.75 16.49
CA ASN A 102 -13.83 6.00 15.74
C ASN A 102 -14.64 7.11 16.43
N ALA A 103 -14.59 8.33 15.88
CA ALA A 103 -15.32 9.47 16.44
C ALA A 103 -16.85 9.28 16.49
N ASN A 104 -17.39 8.35 15.70
CA ASN A 104 -18.81 8.02 15.62
C ASN A 104 -19.22 6.88 16.58
N GLY A 105 -18.28 6.35 17.36
CA GLY A 105 -18.53 5.23 18.27
C GLY A 105 -18.46 3.85 17.62
N GLU A 106 -18.10 3.77 16.34
CA GLU A 106 -17.99 2.50 15.63
C GLU A 106 -16.67 1.81 15.95
N LYS A 107 -16.76 0.53 16.30
CA LYS A 107 -15.59 -0.28 16.61
C LYS A 107 -14.96 -0.84 15.33
N PHE A 108 -13.64 -0.73 15.22
CA PHE A 108 -12.86 -1.29 14.13
C PHE A 108 -11.60 -2.00 14.64
N LYS A 109 -11.15 -2.99 13.88
CA LYS A 109 -9.93 -3.75 14.21
C LYS A 109 -8.69 -3.07 13.66
N VAL A 110 -7.61 -3.15 14.41
CA VAL A 110 -6.28 -2.68 14.03
C VAL A 110 -5.25 -3.76 14.34
N SER A 111 -4.33 -3.99 13.42
CA SER A 111 -3.24 -4.94 13.58
C SER A 111 -1.91 -4.22 13.40
N ASN A 112 -1.09 -4.17 14.46
CA ASN A 112 0.20 -3.50 14.49
C ASN A 112 1.35 -4.51 14.49
N PHE A 113 2.40 -4.21 13.74
CA PHE A 113 3.66 -4.95 13.77
C PHE A 113 4.80 -4.09 13.21
N SER A 114 6.03 -4.58 13.32
CA SER A 114 7.18 -3.91 12.72
C SER A 114 7.78 -4.79 11.62
N ILE A 115 8.33 -4.16 10.59
CA ILE A 115 9.14 -4.80 9.56
C ILE A 115 10.59 -4.45 9.81
N VAL A 116 11.47 -5.45 9.73
CA VAL A 116 12.90 -5.23 9.67
C VAL A 116 13.38 -5.37 8.22
N SER A 117 13.99 -4.31 7.70
CA SER A 117 14.64 -4.25 6.39
C SER A 117 16.12 -3.89 6.56
N LYS A 118 16.86 -3.84 5.45
CA LYS A 118 18.21 -3.31 5.41
C LYS A 118 18.24 -2.03 4.58
N ASP A 119 18.95 -1.02 5.06
CA ASP A 119 19.29 0.15 4.26
C ASP A 119 20.43 -0.14 3.27
N ASP A 120 20.81 0.86 2.48
CA ASP A 120 21.86 0.77 1.46
C ASP A 120 23.25 0.45 2.06
N ASP A 121 23.47 0.85 3.31
CA ASP A 121 24.68 0.54 4.08
C ASP A 121 24.63 -0.85 4.73
N GLY A 122 23.49 -1.55 4.62
CA GLY A 122 23.26 -2.88 5.15
C GLY A 122 22.89 -2.92 6.64
N ASN A 123 22.65 -1.77 7.28
CA ASN A 123 22.16 -1.67 8.64
C ASN A 123 20.70 -2.07 8.73
N LYS A 124 20.28 -2.56 9.90
CA LYS A 124 18.89 -2.94 10.12
C LYS A 124 18.05 -1.71 10.39
N VAL A 125 16.98 -1.54 9.60
CA VAL A 125 15.96 -0.51 9.81
C VAL A 125 14.68 -1.20 10.27
N TYR A 126 14.05 -0.63 11.30
CA TYR A 126 12.77 -1.10 11.82
C TYR A 126 11.69 -0.08 11.48
N THR A 127 10.63 -0.55 10.84
CA THR A 127 9.51 0.31 10.42
C THR A 127 8.22 -0.22 11.00
N ASN A 128 7.53 0.62 11.77
CA ASN A 128 6.21 0.30 12.32
C ASN A 128 5.15 0.34 11.22
N CYS A 129 4.25 -0.63 11.25
CA CYS A 129 3.20 -0.80 10.27
C CYS A 129 1.87 -1.12 10.97
N SER A 130 0.78 -0.59 10.42
CA SER A 130 -0.58 -0.79 10.94
C SER A 130 -1.55 -1.11 9.81
N ALA A 131 -2.31 -2.20 9.94
CA ALA A 131 -3.46 -2.50 9.10
C ALA A 131 -4.76 -2.16 9.84
N TYR A 132 -5.73 -1.58 9.13
CA TYR A 132 -6.99 -1.10 9.70
C TYR A 132 -8.18 -1.77 9.02
N GLY A 133 -9.22 -2.06 9.79
CA GLY A 133 -10.48 -2.59 9.27
C GLY A 133 -10.28 -3.87 8.46
N ASP A 134 -10.78 -3.91 7.23
CA ASP A 134 -10.68 -5.09 6.38
C ASP A 134 -9.24 -5.50 6.06
N LYS A 135 -8.28 -4.56 6.05
CA LYS A 135 -6.86 -4.85 5.79
C LYS A 135 -6.23 -5.75 6.86
N THR A 136 -6.84 -5.89 8.04
CA THR A 136 -6.34 -6.84 9.05
C THR A 136 -6.47 -8.29 8.58
N LYS A 137 -7.46 -8.60 7.73
CA LYS A 137 -7.69 -9.95 7.19
C LYS A 137 -6.52 -10.38 6.27
N ASP A 138 -5.97 -9.43 5.51
CA ASP A 138 -4.85 -9.69 4.59
C ASP A 138 -3.56 -10.11 5.30
N ILE A 139 -3.46 -9.83 6.61
CA ILE A 139 -2.24 -10.07 7.40
C ILE A 139 -2.42 -11.01 8.59
N GLU A 140 -3.63 -11.54 8.81
CA GLU A 140 -3.95 -12.34 10.00
C GLU A 140 -3.07 -13.60 10.15
N ASN A 141 -2.64 -14.15 9.02
CA ASN A 141 -1.89 -15.40 8.98
C ASN A 141 -0.37 -15.20 9.06
N LEU A 142 0.09 -13.95 8.99
CA LEU A 142 1.50 -13.59 9.00
C LEU A 142 2.12 -13.81 10.39
N LYS A 143 3.38 -14.24 10.38
CA LYS A 143 4.10 -14.66 11.58
C LYS A 143 5.45 -13.97 11.67
N GLN A 144 6.00 -13.92 12.89
CA GLN A 144 7.35 -13.40 13.13
C GLN A 144 8.38 -14.13 12.25
N GLY A 145 9.09 -13.36 11.43
CA GLY A 145 10.14 -13.81 10.53
C GLY A 145 9.67 -14.16 9.12
N ASP A 146 8.38 -14.09 8.82
CA ASP A 146 7.89 -14.15 7.44
C ASP A 146 8.49 -13.00 6.63
N PHE A 147 8.91 -13.32 5.40
CA PHE A 147 9.42 -12.35 4.44
C PHE A 147 8.27 -11.83 3.60
N VAL A 148 8.03 -10.53 3.65
CA VAL A 148 6.85 -9.89 3.09
C VAL A 148 7.22 -8.68 2.25
N LYS A 149 6.34 -8.34 1.31
CA LYS A 149 6.26 -7.04 0.66
C LYS A 149 5.02 -6.33 1.17
N ILE A 150 5.20 -5.13 1.72
CA ILE A 150 4.13 -4.23 2.14
C ILE A 150 4.13 -3.00 1.24
N PHE A 151 2.94 -2.59 0.81
CA PHE A 151 2.72 -1.30 0.20
C PHE A 151 1.81 -0.48 1.13
N GLY A 152 2.19 0.76 1.38
CA GLY A 152 1.49 1.59 2.34
C GLY A 152 1.91 3.05 2.30
N GLN A 153 1.22 3.85 3.09
CA GLN A 153 1.46 5.29 3.22
C GLN A 153 2.16 5.58 4.54
N VAL A 154 3.24 6.37 4.50
CA VAL A 154 3.86 6.88 5.73
C VAL A 154 2.93 7.92 6.36
N LYS A 155 2.65 7.73 7.65
CA LYS A 155 1.94 8.67 8.51
C LYS A 155 2.89 9.15 9.59
N THR A 156 2.97 10.46 9.73
CA THR A 156 3.84 11.11 10.69
C THR A 156 2.97 11.74 11.77
N SER A 157 3.21 11.39 13.03
CA SER A 157 2.51 11.97 14.17
C SER A 157 3.50 12.57 15.15
N ILE A 158 3.20 13.76 15.66
CA ILE A 158 3.99 14.41 16.70
C ILE A 158 3.30 14.12 18.04
N ASP A 159 4.04 13.58 19.01
CA ASP A 159 3.50 13.36 20.35
C ASP A 159 3.43 14.65 21.17
N ASN A 160 2.82 14.58 22.35
CA ASN A 160 2.68 15.74 23.25
C ASN A 160 4.02 16.35 23.70
N ASN A 161 5.14 15.64 23.49
CA ASN A 161 6.48 16.09 23.82
C ASN A 161 7.21 16.68 22.60
N GLY A 162 6.53 16.81 21.45
CA GLY A 162 7.11 17.31 20.21
C GLY A 162 7.96 16.28 19.46
N LYS A 163 7.95 15.00 19.87
CA LYS A 163 8.70 13.95 19.18
C LYS A 163 7.90 13.40 18.01
N GLU A 164 8.54 13.37 16.86
CA GLU A 164 8.00 12.81 15.63
C GLU A 164 8.05 11.27 15.64
N HIS A 165 6.93 10.64 15.30
CA HIS A 165 6.79 9.20 15.11
C HIS A 165 6.32 8.93 13.69
N LYS A 166 6.97 7.97 13.02
CA LYS A 166 6.58 7.52 11.68
C LYS A 166 5.97 6.13 11.77
N ASN A 167 4.82 5.95 11.15
CA ASN A 167 4.13 4.69 11.03
C ASN A 167 3.69 4.47 9.58
N VAL A 168 3.56 3.22 9.15
CA VAL A 168 3.12 2.90 7.79
C VAL A 168 1.72 2.33 7.84
N ARG A 169 0.75 3.06 7.28
CA ARG A 169 -0.60 2.54 7.07
C ARG A 169 -0.58 1.57 5.90
N ILE A 170 -0.90 0.31 6.15
CA ILE A 170 -0.86 -0.75 5.15
C ILE A 170 -2.07 -0.61 4.22
N LEU A 171 -1.78 -0.56 2.91
CA LEU A 171 -2.78 -0.58 1.85
C LEU A 171 -2.87 -1.97 1.20
N SER A 172 -1.72 -2.65 1.05
CA SER A 172 -1.66 -4.05 0.63
C SER A 172 -0.46 -4.79 1.21
N SER A 173 -0.60 -6.11 1.30
CA SER A 173 0.44 -7.01 1.78
C SER A 173 0.61 -8.20 0.84
N LYS A 174 1.83 -8.73 0.77
CA LYS A 174 2.14 -9.96 0.06
C LYS A 174 3.18 -10.76 0.82
N LEU A 175 2.84 -12.00 1.18
CA LEU A 175 3.82 -12.97 1.68
C LEU A 175 4.73 -13.40 0.52
N LEU A 176 6.03 -13.18 0.67
CA LEU A 176 7.04 -13.61 -0.30
C LEU A 176 7.66 -14.96 0.09
N LYS A 177 7.90 -15.18 1.38
CA LYS A 177 8.40 -16.46 1.90
C LYS A 177 8.00 -16.65 3.35
N ALA A 178 7.37 -17.78 3.66
CA ALA A 178 7.08 -18.18 5.03
C ALA A 178 8.37 -18.60 5.75
N LYS A 179 8.48 -18.30 7.05
CA LYS A 179 9.65 -18.66 7.86
C LYS A 179 9.95 -20.16 7.86
N GLU A 180 8.92 -21.01 7.86
CA GLU A 180 9.06 -22.47 7.90
C GLU A 180 9.77 -23.00 6.65
N GLN A 181 9.62 -22.34 5.50
CA GLN A 181 10.28 -22.72 4.24
C GLN A 181 11.79 -22.38 4.21
N VAL A 182 12.29 -21.63 5.20
CA VAL A 182 13.73 -21.33 5.34
C VAL A 182 14.45 -22.50 6.01
N LYS A 183 13.85 -23.11 7.04
CA LYS A 183 14.49 -24.16 7.85
C LYS A 183 14.72 -25.49 7.10
N SER A 184 13.94 -25.77 6.06
CA SER A 184 14.06 -27.00 5.27
C SER A 184 15.11 -26.93 4.14
N GLN A 185 15.68 -25.76 3.85
CA GLN A 185 16.70 -25.61 2.81
C GLN A 185 18.14 -25.43 3.34
N ASP A 186 18.31 -25.08 4.61
CA ASP A 186 19.60 -24.62 5.16
C ASP A 186 20.54 -25.71 5.70
N LYS A 187 20.17 -27.00 5.68
CA LYS A 187 21.11 -28.03 6.17
C LYS A 187 22.25 -28.37 5.21
N ASP A 188 22.11 -28.13 3.89
CA ASP A 188 23.14 -28.58 2.92
C ASP A 188 23.45 -27.64 1.74
N LYS A 189 22.85 -26.44 1.65
CA LYS A 189 23.13 -25.53 0.53
C LYS A 189 24.24 -24.53 0.87
N LYS A 190 25.47 -24.86 0.51
CA LYS A 190 26.59 -23.89 0.47
C LYS A 190 26.16 -22.66 -0.35
N SER A 191 26.30 -21.47 0.24
CA SER A 191 25.97 -20.19 -0.41
C SER A 191 26.69 -20.04 -1.75
N ILE A 192 25.95 -19.67 -2.79
CA ILE A 192 26.47 -19.44 -4.16
C ILE A 192 27.60 -18.39 -4.13
N LEU A 193 27.47 -17.35 -3.31
CA LEU A 193 28.51 -16.34 -3.10
C LEU A 193 29.77 -16.92 -2.46
N GLY A 194 29.63 -17.85 -1.52
CA GLY A 194 30.75 -18.57 -0.92
C GLY A 194 31.47 -19.46 -1.93
N GLN A 195 30.70 -20.15 -2.79
CA GLN A 195 31.25 -20.96 -3.88
C GLN A 195 31.99 -20.09 -4.92
N ILE A 196 31.41 -18.95 -5.33
CA ILE A 196 32.07 -18.03 -6.27
C ILE A 196 33.38 -17.49 -5.67
N LYS A 197 33.41 -17.19 -4.37
CA LYS A 197 34.64 -16.78 -3.70
C LYS A 197 35.67 -17.92 -3.68
N SER A 198 35.29 -19.15 -3.35
CA SER A 198 36.23 -20.29 -3.37
C SER A 198 36.81 -20.51 -4.77
N PHE A 199 35.97 -20.50 -5.82
CA PHE A 199 36.44 -20.60 -7.21
C PHE A 199 37.42 -19.49 -7.61
N LYS A 200 37.16 -18.24 -7.19
CA LYS A 200 38.08 -17.11 -7.45
C LYS A 200 39.39 -17.21 -6.67
N THR A 201 39.41 -17.93 -5.55
CA THR A 201 40.62 -18.11 -4.73
C THR A 201 41.45 -19.29 -5.25
N ASP A 202 40.79 -20.34 -5.75
CA ASP A 202 41.42 -21.51 -6.37
C ASP A 202 42.09 -21.18 -7.72
N ASP A 203 41.52 -20.26 -8.51
CA ASP A 203 42.16 -19.81 -9.77
C ASP A 203 43.44 -18.99 -9.55
N LYS A 204 43.53 -18.24 -8.43
CA LYS A 204 44.78 -17.53 -8.06
C LYS A 204 45.88 -18.46 -7.52
N ALA A 205 45.52 -19.63 -7.01
CA ALA A 205 46.49 -20.62 -6.53
C ALA A 205 47.12 -21.45 -7.67
N LYS A 206 46.42 -21.59 -8.82
CA LYS A 206 46.92 -22.37 -9.97
C LYS A 206 47.80 -21.59 -10.94
N SER A 207 47.87 -20.26 -10.88
CA SER A 207 48.69 -19.45 -11.80
C SER A 207 50.13 -19.19 -11.34
N ASN A 208 50.54 -19.64 -10.15
CA ASN A 208 51.89 -19.41 -9.61
C ASN A 208 52.74 -20.70 -9.48
N LYS A 209 52.65 -21.62 -10.45
CA LYS A 209 53.70 -22.62 -10.70
C LYS A 209 54.00 -22.72 -12.20
N LYS A 210 54.77 -21.76 -12.71
CA LYS A 210 55.72 -22.02 -13.80
C LYS A 210 57.12 -22.02 -13.19
N ASP A 211 57.51 -23.19 -12.69
CA ASP A 211 58.90 -23.51 -12.42
C ASP A 211 59.66 -23.47 -13.75
N HIS A 212 60.50 -22.45 -13.95
CA HIS A 212 61.64 -22.56 -14.85
C HIS A 212 62.80 -23.15 -14.04
N SER A 213 62.90 -24.48 -14.02
CA SER A 213 64.06 -25.17 -13.49
C SER A 213 65.25 -24.99 -14.44
N LYS A 214 66.34 -24.41 -13.92
CA LYS A 214 67.68 -24.45 -14.48
C LYS A 214 68.10 -25.90 -14.77
N GLY A 215 68.61 -26.15 -15.97
CA GLY A 215 69.44 -27.31 -16.29
C GLY A 215 70.85 -26.87 -16.65
N ALA A 216 71.80 -27.08 -15.74
CA ALA A 216 73.22 -27.37 -16.00
C ALA A 216 73.41 -28.81 -15.49
N GLU A 217 74.17 -29.73 -16.06
CA GLU A 217 75.43 -29.69 -16.79
C GLU A 217 75.70 -31.15 -17.27
N ARG A 218 76.25 -31.36 -18.47
CA ARG A 218 77.37 -32.27 -18.80
C ARG A 218 77.63 -32.30 -20.30
#